data_AF-A0A2H6AT47-F1
#
_entry.id   AF-A0A2H6AT47-F1
#
_cell.length_a   1.000
_cell.length_b   1.000
_cell.length_c   1.000
_cell.angle_alpha   90.00
_cell.angle_beta   90.00
_cell.angle_gamma   90.00
#
_symmetry.space_group_name_H-M   'P 1'
#
loop_
_entity.id
_entity.type
_entity.pdbx_description
1 polymer ?
#
loop_
_entity_poly.entity_id
_entity_poly.type
_entity_poly.pdbx_seq_one_letter_code
_entity_poly.pdbx_strand_id
1 'polypeptide(L)'
;MPKADRLRVIDEILGLLCSRDSNLRIFAACVDKTLVHEDPVETAFEHICLRFDKFLQRVFLKRNDPQRGVVVLDKTRRENRLQTLASGFRITGHRWGIMRNLAEVPLFADSRATRLLQIADIVTYVVWRRYERNEPEFVDRTRRLLPCFDQDGPALHGLIHVPNRSDCLCPACAAQRGENWRL
;
A
#
# COMPACT_ATOMS: atom_id res chain seq x y z
N MET A 1 27.47 3.41 0.59
CA MET A 1 26.86 4.20 -0.51
C MET A 1 26.46 5.59 0.00
N PRO A 2 26.96 6.68 -0.59
CA PRO A 2 26.58 8.07 -0.30
C PRO A 2 25.06 8.35 -0.39
N LYS A 3 24.56 9.40 0.28
CA LYS A 3 23.12 9.76 0.25
C LYS A 3 22.64 10.02 -1.18
N ALA A 4 23.40 10.78 -1.97
CA ALA A 4 23.07 11.12 -3.35
C ALA A 4 22.88 9.87 -4.22
N ASP A 5 23.78 8.89 -4.10
CA ASP A 5 23.67 7.62 -4.83
C ASP A 5 22.43 6.82 -4.43
N ARG A 6 22.10 6.77 -3.12
CA ARG A 6 20.87 6.12 -2.65
C ARG A 6 19.63 6.77 -3.26
N LEU A 7 19.59 8.10 -3.28
CA LEU A 7 18.45 8.83 -3.84
C LEU A 7 18.33 8.64 -5.34
N ARG A 8 19.45 8.62 -6.07
CA ARG A 8 19.47 8.33 -7.50
C ARG A 8 18.91 6.93 -7.81
N VAL A 9 19.35 5.91 -7.07
CA VAL A 9 18.84 4.54 -7.22
C VAL A 9 17.33 4.48 -6.94
N ILE A 10 16.85 5.19 -5.91
CA ILE A 10 15.41 5.31 -5.65
C ILE A 10 14.72 5.93 -6.88
N ASP A 11 15.21 7.05 -7.39
CA ASP A 11 14.59 7.74 -8.53
C ASP A 11 14.51 6.89 -9.80
N GLU A 12 15.55 6.11 -10.08
CA GLU A 12 15.59 5.15 -11.19
C GLU A 12 14.51 4.07 -11.01
N ILE A 13 14.43 3.48 -9.82
CA ILE A 13 13.43 2.45 -9.50
C ILE A 13 12.02 3.03 -9.62
N LEU A 14 11.75 4.20 -9.02
CA LEU A 14 10.44 4.86 -9.12
C LEU A 14 10.05 5.13 -10.59
N GLY A 15 11.01 5.50 -11.43
CA GLY A 15 10.81 5.68 -12.87
C GLY A 15 10.34 4.41 -13.57
N LEU A 16 10.91 3.25 -13.19
CA LEU A 16 10.52 1.95 -13.75
C LEU A 16 9.12 1.50 -13.31
N LEU A 17 8.78 1.68 -12.02
CA LEU A 17 7.47 1.28 -11.47
C LEU A 17 6.31 1.98 -12.17
N CYS A 18 6.54 3.22 -12.58
CA CYS A 18 5.55 4.14 -13.12
C CYS A 18 5.57 4.26 -14.66
N SER A 19 6.27 3.35 -15.33
CA SER A 19 6.27 3.27 -16.79
C SER A 19 4.87 2.92 -17.33
N ARG A 20 4.52 3.44 -18.51
CA ARG A 20 3.18 3.28 -19.12
C ARG A 20 2.79 1.83 -19.36
N ASP A 21 3.78 0.96 -19.59
CA ASP A 21 3.58 -0.46 -19.90
C ASP A 21 3.57 -1.34 -18.64
N SER A 22 3.76 -0.75 -17.46
CA SER A 22 3.77 -1.48 -16.20
C SER A 22 2.35 -1.85 -15.76
N ASN A 23 2.13 -3.16 -15.56
CA ASN A 23 0.93 -3.67 -14.88
C ASN A 23 1.01 -3.59 -13.35
N LEU A 24 2.06 -2.97 -12.81
CA LEU A 24 2.24 -2.82 -11.36
C LEU A 24 1.18 -1.89 -10.78
N ARG A 25 0.62 -2.28 -9.63
CA ARG A 25 -0.25 -1.44 -8.81
C ARG A 25 0.30 -1.37 -7.40
N ILE A 26 0.42 -0.15 -6.90
CA ILE A 26 0.93 0.11 -5.56
C ILE A 26 -0.23 0.25 -4.58
N PHE A 27 -0.05 -0.37 -3.41
CA PHE A 27 -0.86 -0.18 -2.22
C PHE A 27 0.05 0.25 -1.07
N ALA A 28 -0.29 1.32 -0.36
CA ALA A 28 0.41 1.78 0.84
C ALA A 28 -0.57 2.31 1.89
N ALA A 29 -0.27 2.02 3.15
CA ALA A 29 -1.01 2.49 4.31
C ALA A 29 -0.09 3.25 5.26
N CYS A 30 -0.39 4.54 5.44
CA CYS A 30 0.26 5.40 6.41
C CYS A 30 -0.59 5.41 7.67
N VAL A 31 -0.07 4.83 8.75
CA VAL A 31 -0.79 4.76 10.03
C VAL A 31 -0.08 5.64 11.04
N ASP A 32 -0.78 6.68 11.50
CA ASP A 32 -0.31 7.50 12.60
C ASP A 32 -0.46 6.72 13.91
N LYS A 33 0.65 6.13 14.36
CA LYS A 33 0.72 5.33 15.59
C LYS A 33 0.32 6.10 16.86
N THR A 34 0.29 7.43 16.81
CA THR A 34 -0.12 8.27 17.96
C THR A 34 -1.63 8.45 18.04
N LEU A 35 -2.35 8.17 16.95
CA LEU A 35 -3.78 8.42 16.82
C LEU A 35 -4.61 7.13 16.68
N VAL A 36 -3.98 5.97 16.51
CA VAL A 36 -4.65 4.67 16.53
C VAL A 36 -4.52 4.00 17.89
N HIS A 37 -5.57 3.32 18.33
CA HIS A 37 -5.57 2.56 19.58
C HIS A 37 -5.15 1.10 19.37
N GLU A 38 -5.47 0.56 18.19
CA GLU A 38 -5.07 -0.77 17.76
C GLU A 38 -3.58 -0.82 17.37
N ASP A 39 -3.05 -2.04 17.18
CA ASP A 39 -1.66 -2.19 16.74
C ASP A 39 -1.46 -1.61 15.33
N PRO A 40 -0.57 -0.62 15.13
CA PRO A 40 -0.44 0.09 13.86
C PRO A 40 -0.06 -0.80 12.67
N VAL A 41 0.67 -1.89 12.91
CA VAL A 41 1.08 -2.83 11.84
C VAL A 41 -0.10 -3.70 11.45
N GLU A 42 -0.93 -4.13 12.40
CA GLU A 42 -2.17 -4.85 12.11
C GLU A 42 -3.14 -3.98 11.32
N THR A 43 -3.32 -2.72 11.74
CA THR A 43 -4.13 -1.73 11.02
C THR A 43 -3.60 -1.51 9.59
N ALA A 44 -2.28 -1.33 9.43
CA ALA A 44 -1.69 -1.18 8.10
C ALA A 44 -1.93 -2.43 7.25
N PHE A 45 -1.67 -3.62 7.80
CA PHE A 45 -1.84 -4.88 7.11
C PHE A 45 -3.29 -5.12 6.68
N GLU A 46 -4.26 -4.85 7.56
CA GLU A 46 -5.69 -4.94 7.26
C GLU A 46 -6.08 -4.02 6.10
N HIS A 47 -5.61 -2.76 6.12
CA HIS A 47 -5.87 -1.82 5.03
C HIS A 47 -5.25 -2.24 3.69
N ILE A 48 -4.04 -2.81 3.70
CA ILE A 48 -3.42 -3.33 2.48
C ILE A 48 -4.23 -4.50 1.93
N CYS A 49 -4.59 -5.48 2.77
CA CYS A 49 -5.37 -6.64 2.36
C CYS A 49 -6.76 -6.25 1.82
N LEU A 50 -7.47 -5.34 2.49
CA LEU A 50 -8.77 -4.85 2.05
C LEU A 50 -8.70 -4.16 0.68
N ARG A 51 -7.65 -3.36 0.46
CA ARG A 51 -7.48 -2.64 -0.81
C ARG A 51 -7.12 -3.59 -1.95
N PHE A 52 -6.29 -4.59 -1.67
CA PHE A 52 -5.97 -5.62 -2.64
C PHE A 52 -7.20 -6.47 -2.99
N ASP A 53 -8.01 -6.87 -2.00
CA ASP A 53 -9.26 -7.61 -2.22
C ASP A 53 -10.25 -6.80 -3.09
N LYS A 54 -10.42 -5.50 -2.80
CA LYS A 54 -11.24 -4.59 -3.60
C LYS A 54 -10.69 -4.38 -5.02
N PHE A 55 -9.37 -4.35 -5.19
CA PHE A 55 -8.75 -4.29 -6.51
C PHE A 55 -9.11 -5.52 -7.34
N LEU A 56 -8.95 -6.73 -6.78
CA LEU A 56 -9.33 -7.97 -7.45
C LEU A 56 -10.84 -8.02 -7.77
N GLN A 57 -11.68 -7.55 -6.84
CA GLN A 57 -13.11 -7.41 -7.09
C GLN A 57 -13.40 -6.49 -8.29
N ARG A 58 -12.74 -5.33 -8.38
CA ARG A 58 -12.91 -4.42 -9.54
C ARG A 58 -12.38 -5.03 -10.83
N VAL A 59 -11.27 -5.77 -10.79
CA VAL A 59 -10.75 -6.51 -11.95
C VAL A 59 -11.79 -7.52 -12.45
N PHE A 60 -12.36 -8.32 -11.55
CA PHE A 60 -13.45 -9.24 -11.88
C PHE A 60 -14.65 -8.52 -12.48
N LEU A 61 -15.16 -7.48 -11.83
CA LEU A 61 -16.36 -6.77 -12.29
C LEU A 61 -16.18 -6.10 -13.66
N LYS A 62 -14.98 -5.61 -13.97
CA LYS A 62 -14.71 -4.89 -15.23
C LYS A 62 -14.24 -5.78 -16.37
N ARG A 63 -13.58 -6.89 -16.06
CA ARG A 63 -12.90 -7.74 -17.06
C ARG A 63 -13.43 -9.17 -17.07
N ASN A 64 -14.37 -9.51 -16.20
CA ASN A 64 -14.85 -10.87 -15.95
C ASN A 64 -13.69 -11.85 -15.66
N ASP A 65 -12.71 -11.41 -14.87
CA ASP A 65 -11.48 -12.13 -14.56
C ASP A 65 -11.46 -12.55 -13.07
N PRO A 66 -11.82 -13.82 -12.74
CA PRO A 66 -12.03 -14.29 -11.37
C PRO A 66 -10.73 -14.74 -10.67
N GLN A 67 -9.63 -14.00 -10.87
CA GLN A 67 -8.35 -14.30 -10.25
C GLN A 67 -8.39 -14.22 -8.71
N ARG A 68 -7.54 -15.04 -8.08
CA ARG A 68 -7.24 -14.98 -6.65
C ARG A 68 -5.82 -14.46 -6.44
N GLY A 69 -5.65 -13.62 -5.44
CA GLY A 69 -4.38 -13.01 -5.09
C GLY A 69 -3.60 -13.80 -4.04
N VAL A 70 -2.29 -13.69 -4.08
CA VAL A 70 -1.37 -14.17 -3.03
C VAL A 70 -0.68 -12.95 -2.43
N VAL A 71 -0.60 -12.92 -1.10
CA VAL A 71 0.14 -11.88 -0.37
C VAL A 71 1.45 -12.50 0.11
N VAL A 72 2.57 -11.89 -0.29
CA VAL A 72 3.92 -12.28 0.15
C VAL A 72 4.51 -11.11 0.94
N LEU A 73 4.96 -11.36 2.15
CA LEU A 73 5.55 -10.38 3.06
C LEU A 73 7.03 -10.69 3.30
N ASP A 74 7.79 -9.68 3.69
CA ASP A 74 9.14 -9.93 4.22
C ASP A 74 9.05 -10.66 5.56
N LYS A 75 10.05 -11.49 5.85
CA LYS A 75 10.17 -12.20 7.12
C LYS A 75 10.10 -11.22 8.29
N THR A 76 9.30 -11.58 9.28
CA THR A 76 9.07 -10.74 10.45
C THR A 76 8.93 -11.59 11.70
N ARG A 77 9.09 -11.01 12.89
CA ARG A 77 8.78 -11.74 14.14
C ARG A 77 7.28 -11.92 14.36
N ARG A 78 6.46 -11.34 13.49
CA ARG A 78 5.00 -11.22 13.62
C ARG A 78 4.22 -12.16 12.69
N GLU A 79 4.86 -13.13 12.04
CA GLU A 79 4.23 -13.98 11.01
C GLU A 79 2.97 -14.66 11.51
N ASN A 80 3.06 -15.40 12.63
CA ASN A 80 1.92 -16.10 13.24
C ASN A 80 0.75 -15.15 13.52
N ARG A 81 1.06 -13.94 13.98
CA ARG A 81 0.05 -12.92 14.32
C ARG A 81 -0.64 -12.39 13.06
N LEU A 82 0.12 -12.10 12.00
CA LEU A 82 -0.43 -11.64 10.72
C LEU A 82 -1.20 -12.75 9.98
N GLN A 83 -0.77 -14.00 10.05
CA GLN A 83 -1.51 -15.13 9.48
C GLN A 83 -2.81 -15.39 10.23
N THR A 84 -2.79 -15.29 11.56
CA THR A 84 -4.01 -15.41 12.39
C THR A 84 -4.99 -14.30 12.04
N LEU A 85 -4.51 -13.06 11.94
CA LEU A 85 -5.31 -11.90 11.53
C LEU A 85 -5.93 -12.09 10.13
N ALA A 86 -5.13 -12.52 9.16
CA ALA A 86 -5.60 -12.80 7.80
C ALA A 86 -6.62 -13.95 7.73
N SER A 87 -6.45 -14.98 8.56
CA SER A 87 -7.40 -16.09 8.67
C SER A 87 -8.76 -15.59 9.20
N GLY A 88 -8.73 -14.66 10.16
CA GLY A 88 -9.94 -13.99 10.66
C GLY A 88 -10.72 -13.23 9.58
N PHE A 89 -10.02 -12.60 8.62
CA PHE A 89 -10.66 -11.88 7.51
C PHE A 89 -11.55 -12.78 6.62
N ARG A 90 -11.22 -14.08 6.54
CA ARG A 90 -11.99 -15.07 5.75
C ARG A 90 -13.18 -15.66 6.51
N ILE A 91 -13.05 -15.82 7.83
CA ILE A 91 -13.96 -16.65 8.65
C ILE A 91 -15.05 -15.81 9.34
N THR A 92 -14.65 -14.80 10.10
CA THR A 92 -15.59 -14.03 10.94
C THR A 92 -16.12 -12.79 10.25
N GLY A 93 -15.45 -12.35 9.18
CA GLY A 93 -15.58 -10.98 8.69
C GLY A 93 -14.94 -9.99 9.67
N HIS A 94 -14.31 -8.96 9.14
CA HIS A 94 -13.81 -7.82 9.93
C HIS A 94 -14.80 -6.64 9.89
N ARG A 95 -14.43 -5.51 10.51
CA ARG A 95 -15.16 -4.22 10.52
C ARG A 95 -15.63 -3.76 9.13
N TRP A 96 -15.06 -4.29 8.04
CA TRP A 96 -15.35 -3.95 6.65
C TRP A 96 -15.84 -5.12 5.76
N GLY A 97 -16.30 -6.25 6.32
CA GLY A 97 -16.84 -7.41 5.58
C GLY A 97 -15.94 -8.67 5.52
N ILE A 98 -16.23 -9.62 4.63
CA ILE A 98 -15.43 -10.84 4.41
C ILE A 98 -14.53 -10.64 3.18
N MET A 99 -13.22 -10.82 3.34
CA MET A 99 -12.29 -10.84 2.19
C MET A 99 -12.43 -12.15 1.44
N ARG A 100 -12.64 -12.09 0.13
CA ARG A 100 -12.97 -13.28 -0.67
C ARG A 100 -11.89 -13.66 -1.68
N ASN A 101 -11.03 -12.71 -2.05
CA ASN A 101 -10.17 -12.85 -3.23
C ASN A 101 -8.74 -13.25 -2.92
N LEU A 102 -8.41 -13.56 -1.67
CA LEU A 102 -7.12 -14.16 -1.30
C LEU A 102 -7.16 -15.68 -1.48
N ALA A 103 -6.16 -16.22 -2.17
CA ALA A 103 -6.02 -17.66 -2.42
C ALA A 103 -5.56 -18.42 -1.17
N GLU A 104 -4.71 -17.78 -0.36
CA GLU A 104 -4.04 -18.38 0.79
C GLU A 104 -3.83 -17.34 1.90
N VAL A 105 -3.49 -17.79 3.10
CA VAL A 105 -2.89 -16.94 4.13
C VAL A 105 -1.60 -16.28 3.62
N PRO A 106 -1.15 -15.15 4.21
CA PRO A 106 0.10 -14.51 3.82
C PRO A 106 1.28 -15.46 3.91
N LEU A 107 2.09 -15.46 2.85
CA LEU A 107 3.36 -16.16 2.78
C LEU A 107 4.50 -15.21 3.16
N PHE A 108 5.61 -15.76 3.62
CA PHE A 108 6.78 -14.98 4.06
C PHE A 108 8.02 -15.42 3.31
N ALA A 109 8.77 -14.44 2.79
CA ALA A 109 10.00 -14.67 2.06
C ALA A 109 11.07 -13.68 2.53
N ASP A 110 12.35 -14.04 2.37
CA ASP A 110 13.44 -13.11 2.65
C ASP A 110 13.45 -12.01 1.57
N SER A 111 13.50 -10.74 1.97
CA SER A 111 13.60 -9.60 1.04
C SER A 111 14.84 -9.66 0.13
N ARG A 112 15.91 -10.38 0.49
CA ARG A 112 17.03 -10.67 -0.42
C ARG A 112 16.67 -11.64 -1.54
N ALA A 113 15.66 -12.47 -1.34
CA ALA A 113 15.23 -13.49 -2.29
C ALA A 113 14.29 -12.95 -3.37
N THR A 114 13.61 -11.82 -3.17
CA THR A 114 12.64 -11.30 -4.14
C THR A 114 12.81 -9.80 -4.42
N ARG A 115 12.84 -9.43 -5.71
CA ARG A 115 12.89 -8.01 -6.13
C ARG A 115 11.59 -7.26 -5.81
N LEU A 116 10.45 -7.94 -5.76
CA LEU A 116 9.17 -7.30 -5.42
C LEU A 116 9.12 -6.84 -3.96
N LEU A 117 9.67 -7.62 -3.02
CA LEU A 117 9.79 -7.17 -1.63
C LEU A 117 10.74 -5.98 -1.51
N GLN A 118 11.86 -5.99 -2.22
CA GLN A 118 12.78 -4.84 -2.26
C GLN A 118 12.12 -3.57 -2.81
N ILE A 119 11.29 -3.71 -3.85
CA ILE A 119 10.47 -2.62 -4.38
C ILE A 119 9.47 -2.13 -3.33
N ALA A 120 8.80 -3.04 -2.62
CA ALA A 120 7.87 -2.68 -1.55
C ALA A 120 8.57 -1.91 -0.42
N ASP A 121 9.80 -2.28 -0.05
CA ASP A 121 10.61 -1.57 0.93
C ASP A 121 10.95 -0.14 0.47
N ILE A 122 11.31 0.03 -0.81
CA ILE A 122 11.62 1.34 -1.37
C ILE A 122 10.38 2.23 -1.40
N VAL A 123 9.24 1.71 -1.85
CA VAL A 123 7.96 2.44 -1.83
C VAL A 123 7.59 2.82 -0.40
N THR A 124 7.70 1.88 0.54
CA THR A 124 7.41 2.12 1.96
C THR A 124 8.31 3.21 2.52
N TYR A 125 9.60 3.20 2.20
CA TYR A 125 10.55 4.22 2.62
C TYR A 125 10.19 5.61 2.08
N VAL A 126 9.86 5.73 0.78
CA VAL A 126 9.49 7.00 0.15
C VAL A 126 8.22 7.56 0.76
N VAL A 127 7.20 6.72 0.91
CA VAL A 127 5.92 7.09 1.52
C VAL A 127 6.14 7.49 2.99
N TRP A 128 6.84 6.68 3.78
CA TRP A 128 7.11 7.00 5.19
C TRP A 128 7.85 8.33 5.35
N ARG A 129 8.88 8.60 4.54
CA ARG A 129 9.63 9.88 4.61
C ARG A 129 8.76 11.10 4.33
N ARG A 130 7.81 10.98 3.41
CA ARG A 130 6.80 12.02 3.19
C ARG A 130 5.95 12.24 4.44
N TYR A 131 5.34 11.20 4.97
CA TYR A 131 4.32 11.34 6.03
C TYR A 131 4.94 11.65 7.40
N GLU A 132 6.10 11.09 7.72
CA GLU A 132 6.77 11.31 9.01
C GLU A 132 7.49 12.67 9.06
N ARG A 133 8.17 13.05 7.97
CA ARG A 133 9.11 14.19 7.99
C ARG A 133 8.75 15.32 7.03
N ASN A 134 7.79 15.11 6.13
CA ASN A 134 7.36 16.07 5.12
C ASN A 134 8.52 16.73 4.34
N GLU A 135 9.57 15.95 4.07
CA GLU A 135 10.76 16.44 3.37
C GLU A 135 10.43 16.72 1.89
N PRO A 136 10.77 17.90 1.34
CA PRO A 136 10.40 18.28 -0.03
C PRO A 136 10.79 17.24 -1.08
N GLU A 137 11.97 16.63 -0.94
CA GLU A 137 12.49 15.62 -1.86
C GLU A 137 11.67 14.31 -1.86
N PHE A 138 10.96 14.00 -0.79
CA PHE A 138 10.08 12.82 -0.70
C PHE A 138 8.62 13.14 -1.00
N VAL A 139 8.20 14.40 -0.82
CA VAL A 139 6.92 14.90 -1.32
C VAL A 139 6.87 14.76 -2.84
N ASP A 140 7.91 15.21 -3.54
CA ASP A 140 8.02 15.08 -5.00
C ASP A 140 8.06 13.61 -5.46
N ARG A 141 8.89 12.77 -4.83
CA ARG A 141 8.94 11.33 -5.16
C ARG A 141 7.62 10.62 -4.93
N THR A 142 6.92 10.94 -3.86
CA THR A 142 5.57 10.38 -3.64
C THR A 142 4.58 10.89 -4.68
N ARG A 143 4.69 12.16 -5.11
CA ARG A 143 3.89 12.70 -6.23
C ARG A 143 4.14 11.91 -7.52
N ARG A 144 5.39 11.59 -7.83
CA ARG A 144 5.76 10.76 -8.99
C ARG A 144 5.20 9.34 -8.92
N LEU A 145 4.99 8.80 -7.72
CA LEU A 145 4.35 7.49 -7.51
C LEU A 145 2.82 7.52 -7.65
N LEU A 146 2.18 8.68 -7.54
CA LEU A 146 0.72 8.82 -7.55
C LEU A 146 0.01 8.08 -8.71
N PRO A 147 0.49 8.14 -9.97
CA PRO A 147 -0.13 7.43 -11.09
C PRO A 147 -0.13 5.90 -10.95
N CYS A 148 0.71 5.37 -10.09
CA CYS A 148 1.07 3.94 -9.98
C CYS A 148 0.35 3.29 -8.79
N PHE A 149 -0.15 4.11 -7.87
CA PHE A 149 -1.15 3.69 -6.91
C PHE A 149 -2.43 3.27 -7.62
N ASP A 150 -3.05 2.23 -7.10
CA ASP A 150 -4.35 1.74 -7.56
C ASP A 150 -5.42 2.86 -7.54
N GLN A 151 -6.17 2.97 -8.63
CA GLN A 151 -7.13 4.05 -8.88
C GLN A 151 -8.34 3.52 -9.65
N ASP A 152 -9.48 4.17 -9.46
CA ASP A 152 -10.65 4.00 -10.31
C ASP A 152 -11.29 5.36 -10.63
N GLY A 153 -11.15 5.81 -11.86
CA GLY A 153 -11.57 7.15 -12.27
C GLY A 153 -10.89 8.23 -11.41
N PRO A 154 -11.64 9.09 -10.69
CA PRO A 154 -11.07 10.09 -9.79
C PRO A 154 -10.67 9.53 -8.42
N ALA A 155 -11.05 8.29 -8.08
CA ALA A 155 -10.81 7.73 -6.76
C ALA A 155 -9.40 7.15 -6.62
N LEU A 156 -8.68 7.57 -5.57
CA LEU A 156 -7.41 6.97 -5.16
C LEU A 156 -7.67 5.83 -4.17
N HIS A 157 -7.36 4.60 -4.60
CA HIS A 157 -7.56 3.39 -3.79
C HIS A 157 -6.24 2.79 -3.31
N GLY A 158 -5.11 3.13 -3.91
CA GLY A 158 -3.81 2.57 -3.55
C GLY A 158 -3.17 3.23 -2.32
N LEU A 159 -3.58 4.43 -1.91
CA LEU A 159 -2.93 5.15 -0.81
C LEU A 159 -3.96 5.52 0.27
N ILE A 160 -3.60 5.28 1.54
CA ILE A 160 -4.45 5.58 2.69
C ILE A 160 -3.65 6.20 3.83
N HIS A 161 -4.26 7.15 4.53
CA HIS A 161 -3.73 7.74 5.75
C HIS A 161 -4.74 7.55 6.87
N VAL A 162 -4.29 6.99 7.98
CA VAL A 162 -5.12 6.50 9.08
C VAL A 162 -4.66 7.16 10.40
N PRO A 163 -5.57 7.81 11.14
CA PRO A 163 -6.94 8.14 10.75
C PRO A 163 -6.98 9.18 9.61
N ASN A 164 -8.11 9.25 8.92
CA ASN A 164 -8.32 10.36 7.98
C ASN A 164 -8.44 11.67 8.78
N ARG A 165 -7.70 12.69 8.36
CA ARG A 165 -7.58 13.97 9.05
C ARG A 165 -8.12 15.09 8.19
N SER A 166 -9.02 15.91 8.72
CA SER A 166 -9.61 17.06 8.00
C SER A 166 -8.58 18.15 7.71
N ASP A 167 -7.60 18.32 8.60
CA ASP A 167 -6.52 19.30 8.50
C ASP A 167 -5.34 18.82 7.63
N CYS A 168 -5.35 17.55 7.19
CA CYS A 168 -4.27 16.98 6.39
C CYS A 168 -4.51 17.18 4.89
N LEU A 169 -3.56 17.86 4.24
CA LEU A 169 -3.57 18.13 2.79
C LEU A 169 -2.88 17.04 1.96
N CYS A 170 -2.59 15.88 2.54
CA CYS A 170 -1.97 14.80 1.76
C CYS A 170 -2.97 14.20 0.73
N PRO A 171 -2.48 13.62 -0.38
CA PRO A 171 -3.31 13.02 -1.41
C PRO A 171 -4.26 11.95 -0.88
N ALA A 172 -3.86 11.18 0.14
CA ALA A 172 -4.71 10.16 0.74
C ALA A 172 -5.94 10.77 1.42
N CYS A 173 -5.73 11.75 2.32
CA CYS A 173 -6.81 12.39 3.04
C CYS A 173 -7.71 13.21 2.10
N ALA A 174 -7.12 13.95 1.15
CA ALA A 174 -7.87 14.66 0.11
C ALA A 174 -8.76 13.71 -0.69
N ALA A 175 -8.23 12.58 -1.17
CA ALA A 175 -9.01 11.59 -1.90
C ALA A 175 -10.14 10.99 -1.08
N GLN A 176 -9.92 10.73 0.22
CA GLN A 176 -10.95 10.22 1.12
C GLN A 176 -12.06 11.24 1.39
N ARG A 177 -11.76 12.53 1.31
CA ARG A 177 -12.75 13.62 1.41
C ARG A 177 -13.44 13.91 0.07
N GLY A 178 -13.07 13.24 -1.01
CA GLY A 178 -13.59 13.50 -2.36
C GLY A 178 -13.01 14.76 -3.02
N GLU A 179 -11.90 15.27 -2.50
CA GLU A 179 -11.20 16.45 -3.02
C GLU A 179 -10.22 16.05 -4.14
N ASN A 180 -9.78 17.05 -4.93
CA ASN A 180 -8.76 16.84 -5.94
C ASN A 180 -7.39 16.60 -5.31
N TRP A 181 -6.94 15.34 -5.33
CA TRP A 181 -5.68 14.89 -4.74
C TRP A 181 -4.48 14.89 -5.71
N ARG A 182 -4.70 15.21 -6.99
CA ARG A 182 -3.65 15.22 -8.04
C ARG A 182 -2.82 16.50 -8.07
N LEU A 183 -3.09 17.43 -7.17
CA LEU A 183 -2.46 18.75 -7.10
C LEU A 183 -1.05 18.73 -6.51
#